data_AF-A0A2T2NS32-F1
#
_entry.id   AF-A0A2T2NS32-F1
#
_cell.length_a   1.000
_cell.length_b   1.000
_cell.length_c   1.000
_cell.angle_alpha   90.00
_cell.angle_beta   90.00
_cell.angle_gamma   90.00
#
_symmetry.space_group_name_H-M   'P 1'
#
loop_
_entity.id
_entity.type
_entity.pdbx_description
1 polymer ?
#
loop_
_entity_poly.entity_id
_entity_poly.type
_entity_poly.pdbx_seq_one_letter_code
_entity_poly.pdbx_strand_id
1 'polypeptide(L)'
;MQHADLFSLLSVNEPFSSYATAPRIMYVTVPALAPTSPEQANQWSEDYWPIAYKNTNPYGPHPSLVARNAAELEPEAGNWLALAATVGRDMAGMDLGEKVGCVVVDKSRGTSEIIAVAGDCRWRSPTGTAEPHSHPGNVMAHAVQRAIAMVAKKRLRAAGTDPTFLDRSLFCDSPLTDLEANYYTKDNIGSSGYLCVDLDIYITHEPCVMCSMAILHSRFKRCIIGKRMPLTGGLTSDTAMVDGAEAGLKHGLFWRPSELNWKYLAWEWDGKSNGAEAEDLIASGITDTLQV
;
A
#
# COMPACT_ATOMS: atom_id res chain seq x y z
N MET A 1 4.53 37.64 -10.45
CA MET A 1 5.15 38.61 -11.37
C MET A 1 4.05 39.51 -11.89
N GLN A 2 4.20 40.84 -11.82
CA GLN A 2 3.16 41.73 -12.36
C GLN A 2 3.22 41.71 -13.90
N HIS A 3 2.08 41.97 -14.54
CA HIS A 3 1.95 41.93 -16.00
C HIS A 3 2.99 42.83 -16.72
N ALA A 4 3.25 44.02 -16.16
CA ALA A 4 4.20 44.99 -16.71
C ALA A 4 5.66 44.46 -16.70
N ASP A 5 6.04 43.75 -15.64
CA ASP A 5 7.38 43.18 -15.50
C ASP A 5 7.59 42.07 -16.53
N LEU A 6 6.60 41.19 -16.70
CA LEU A 6 6.65 40.10 -17.67
C LEU A 6 6.70 40.63 -19.10
N PHE A 7 5.89 41.64 -19.43
CA PHE A 7 5.91 42.29 -20.74
C PHE A 7 7.27 42.92 -21.06
N SER A 8 7.83 43.65 -20.10
CA SER A 8 9.15 44.29 -20.25
C SER A 8 10.24 43.25 -20.47
N LEU A 9 10.19 42.15 -19.71
CA LEU A 9 11.11 41.03 -19.85
C LEU A 9 11.00 40.36 -21.21
N LEU A 10 9.78 40.03 -21.66
CA LEU A 10 9.59 39.38 -22.96
C LEU A 10 10.02 40.28 -24.11
N SER A 11 9.73 41.58 -24.06
CA SER A 11 10.03 42.52 -25.16
C SER A 11 11.52 42.68 -25.48
N VAL A 12 12.41 42.34 -24.55
CA VAL A 12 13.87 42.48 -24.72
C VAL A 12 14.60 41.15 -24.94
N ASN A 13 13.88 40.02 -24.94
CA ASN A 13 14.46 38.68 -25.10
C ASN A 13 13.93 37.98 -26.36
N GLU A 14 14.79 37.19 -27.00
CA GLU A 14 14.39 36.35 -28.14
C GLU A 14 13.38 35.26 -27.71
N PRO A 15 12.41 34.89 -28.57
CA PRO A 15 12.22 35.34 -29.94
C PRO A 15 11.43 36.66 -30.04
N PHE A 16 10.98 37.25 -28.94
CA PHE A 16 10.06 38.38 -28.95
C PHE A 16 10.71 39.73 -29.25
N SER A 17 12.02 39.86 -29.03
CA SER A 17 12.81 41.06 -29.39
C SER A 17 13.00 41.25 -30.90
N SER A 18 12.91 40.19 -31.70
CA SER A 18 13.14 40.23 -33.15
C SER A 18 11.87 40.45 -33.97
N TYR A 19 10.68 40.39 -33.36
CA TYR A 19 9.42 40.69 -34.06
C TYR A 19 9.11 42.20 -34.05
N ALA A 20 8.57 42.69 -35.17
CA ALA A 20 8.12 44.07 -35.31
C ALA A 20 6.89 44.42 -34.43
N THR A 21 6.19 43.41 -33.92
CA THR A 21 5.02 43.54 -33.06
C THR A 21 5.35 43.12 -31.64
N ALA A 22 4.98 43.96 -30.68
CA ALA A 22 5.12 43.66 -29.26
C ALA A 22 4.36 42.38 -28.85
N PRO A 23 4.90 41.60 -27.89
CA PRO A 23 4.25 40.37 -27.43
C PRO A 23 2.91 40.68 -26.76
N ARG A 24 1.87 39.93 -27.14
CA ARG A 24 0.58 39.98 -26.44
C ARG A 24 0.59 38.95 -25.31
N ILE A 25 0.37 39.43 -24.09
CA ILE A 25 0.21 38.57 -22.92
C ILE A 25 -1.28 38.48 -22.62
N MET A 26 -1.77 37.27 -22.44
CA MET A 26 -3.15 36.99 -22.08
C MET A 26 -3.16 36.10 -20.84
N TYR A 27 -4.10 36.37 -19.94
CA TYR A 27 -4.40 35.48 -18.83
C TYR A 27 -5.60 34.63 -19.21
N VAL A 28 -5.46 33.33 -18.98
CA VAL A 28 -6.52 32.36 -19.18
C VAL A 28 -6.65 31.56 -17.89
N THR A 29 -7.87 31.46 -17.39
CA THR A 29 -8.19 30.55 -16.29
C THR A 29 -8.24 29.14 -16.83
N VAL A 30 -7.44 28.24 -16.27
CA VAL A 30 -7.47 26.81 -16.61
C VAL A 30 -7.78 25.99 -15.36
N PRO A 31 -8.53 24.89 -15.47
CA PRO A 31 -8.71 23.96 -14.36
C PRO A 31 -7.35 23.43 -13.89
N ALA A 32 -7.16 23.38 -12.55
CA ALA A 32 -5.93 22.86 -11.95
C ALA A 32 -5.80 21.33 -12.06
N LEU A 33 -6.92 20.65 -12.29
CA LEU A 33 -7.07 19.20 -12.33
C LEU A 33 -7.59 18.76 -13.69
N ALA A 34 -7.27 17.54 -14.11
CA ALA A 34 -7.82 16.95 -15.32
C ALA A 34 -9.29 16.55 -15.08
N PRO A 35 -10.14 16.53 -16.13
CA PRO A 35 -11.53 16.13 -15.98
C PRO A 35 -11.64 14.63 -15.66
N THR A 36 -12.60 14.27 -14.82
CA THR A 36 -12.87 12.89 -14.41
C THR A 36 -13.92 12.19 -15.28
N SER A 37 -14.66 12.94 -16.11
CA SER A 37 -15.64 12.41 -17.07
C SER A 37 -15.63 13.16 -18.41
N PRO A 38 -16.14 12.55 -19.50
CA PRO A 38 -16.32 13.24 -20.77
C PRO A 38 -17.21 14.48 -20.65
N GLU A 39 -18.27 14.42 -19.86
CA GLU A 39 -19.22 15.52 -19.65
C GLU A 39 -18.53 16.71 -18.97
N GLN A 40 -17.72 16.43 -17.94
CA GLN A 40 -16.93 17.46 -17.27
C GLN A 40 -15.89 18.09 -18.21
N ALA A 41 -15.25 17.28 -19.07
CA ALA A 41 -14.30 17.78 -20.05
C ALA A 41 -14.94 18.71 -21.08
N ASN A 42 -16.15 18.36 -21.56
CA ASN A 42 -16.91 19.21 -22.47
C ASN A 42 -17.27 20.54 -21.80
N GLN A 43 -17.83 20.49 -20.59
CA GLN A 43 -18.19 21.69 -19.83
C GLN A 43 -16.98 22.60 -19.59
N TRP A 44 -15.85 22.03 -19.15
CA TRP A 44 -14.65 22.83 -18.88
C TRP A 44 -13.99 23.37 -20.15
N SER A 45 -14.16 22.68 -21.28
CA SER A 45 -13.70 23.17 -22.58
C SER A 45 -14.48 24.40 -23.05
N GLU A 46 -15.77 24.47 -22.73
CA GLU A 46 -16.61 25.63 -23.01
C GLU A 46 -16.31 26.79 -22.04
N ASP A 47 -16.14 26.50 -20.76
CA ASP A 47 -16.03 27.53 -19.71
C ASP A 47 -14.63 28.13 -19.57
N TYR A 48 -13.57 27.36 -19.85
CA TYR A 48 -12.20 27.72 -19.49
C TYR A 48 -11.21 27.64 -20.65
N TRP A 49 -10.90 26.42 -21.11
CA TRP A 49 -9.88 26.18 -22.12
C TRP A 49 -10.10 24.80 -22.75
N PRO A 50 -9.80 24.58 -24.04
CA PRO A 50 -9.93 23.27 -24.67
C PRO A 50 -9.22 22.16 -23.87
N ILE A 51 -10.00 21.19 -23.37
CA ILE A 51 -9.55 20.11 -22.51
C ILE A 51 -9.92 18.77 -23.14
N ALA A 52 -8.95 17.87 -23.24
CA ALA A 52 -9.18 16.51 -23.69
C ALA A 52 -9.48 15.59 -22.49
N TYR A 53 -10.60 14.87 -22.53
CA TYR A 53 -10.81 13.72 -21.66
C TYR A 53 -9.97 12.54 -22.17
N LYS A 54 -9.14 11.98 -21.29
CA LYS A 54 -8.53 10.66 -21.51
C LYS A 54 -9.24 9.67 -20.60
N ASN A 55 -9.69 8.54 -21.16
CA ASN A 55 -10.35 7.48 -20.37
C ASN A 55 -9.45 6.88 -19.28
N THR A 56 -8.16 7.20 -19.32
CA THR A 56 -7.21 6.92 -18.26
C THR A 56 -7.46 7.91 -17.12
N ASN A 57 -8.39 7.56 -16.23
CA ASN A 57 -8.65 8.29 -14.99
C ASN A 57 -7.31 8.67 -14.31
N PRO A 58 -6.98 9.96 -14.15
CA PRO A 58 -5.74 10.36 -13.51
C PRO A 58 -5.76 10.12 -12.00
N TYR A 59 -6.95 10.00 -11.40
CA TYR A 59 -7.17 9.94 -9.95
C TYR A 59 -7.46 8.53 -9.43
N GLY A 60 -7.60 7.54 -10.31
CA GLY A 60 -7.92 6.17 -9.93
C GLY A 60 -7.63 5.15 -11.01
N PRO A 61 -7.55 3.85 -10.67
CA PRO A 61 -7.43 2.79 -11.66
C PRO A 61 -8.66 2.74 -12.57
N HIS A 62 -8.46 2.31 -13.81
CA HIS A 62 -9.56 2.12 -14.75
C HIS A 62 -10.54 1.05 -14.21
N PRO A 63 -11.88 1.27 -14.24
CA PRO A 63 -12.84 0.33 -13.64
C PRO A 63 -12.73 -1.11 -14.14
N SER A 64 -12.47 -1.33 -15.44
CA SER A 64 -12.27 -2.69 -15.97
C SER A 64 -11.01 -3.38 -15.42
N LEU A 65 -9.95 -2.62 -15.13
CA LEU A 65 -8.75 -3.15 -14.49
C LEU A 65 -9.08 -3.58 -13.05
N VAL A 66 -9.84 -2.76 -12.32
CA VAL A 66 -10.28 -3.09 -10.95
C VAL A 66 -11.15 -4.34 -10.96
N ALA A 67 -12.18 -4.39 -11.81
CA ALA A 67 -13.11 -5.51 -11.89
C ALA A 67 -12.41 -6.84 -12.24
N ARG A 68 -11.50 -6.81 -13.23
CA ARG A 68 -10.72 -8.00 -13.59
C ARG A 68 -9.85 -8.51 -12.46
N ASN A 69 -9.15 -7.61 -11.75
CA ASN A 69 -8.30 -8.02 -10.64
C ASN A 69 -9.14 -8.47 -9.43
N ALA A 70 -10.30 -7.86 -9.19
CA ALA A 70 -11.21 -8.29 -8.13
C ALA A 70 -11.67 -9.74 -8.35
N ALA A 71 -12.11 -10.08 -9.58
CA ALA A 71 -12.52 -11.44 -9.93
C ALA A 71 -11.38 -12.48 -9.78
N GLU A 72 -10.11 -12.08 -9.99
CA GLU A 72 -8.94 -12.95 -9.77
C GLU A 72 -8.64 -13.18 -8.28
N LEU A 73 -9.01 -12.23 -7.41
CA LEU A 73 -8.74 -12.29 -5.98
C LEU A 73 -9.84 -13.02 -5.20
N GLU A 74 -11.09 -12.79 -5.57
CA GLU A 74 -12.30 -13.20 -4.84
C GLU A 74 -12.31 -14.66 -4.36
N PRO A 75 -11.91 -15.68 -5.17
CA PRO A 75 -12.04 -17.08 -4.76
C PRO A 75 -11.18 -17.49 -3.56
N GLU A 76 -10.04 -16.83 -3.34
CA GLU A 76 -9.05 -17.25 -2.33
C GLU A 76 -8.75 -16.19 -1.28
N ALA A 77 -9.21 -14.94 -1.47
CA ALA A 77 -8.85 -13.83 -0.59
C ALA A 77 -9.22 -14.08 0.87
N GLY A 78 -10.41 -14.65 1.12
CA GLY A 78 -10.84 -15.03 2.46
C GLY A 78 -9.92 -16.06 3.13
N ASN A 79 -9.42 -17.05 2.38
CA ASN A 79 -8.52 -18.08 2.91
C ASN A 79 -7.16 -17.46 3.32
N TRP A 80 -6.63 -16.56 2.50
CA TRP A 80 -5.35 -15.88 2.79
C TRP A 80 -5.47 -14.89 3.95
N LEU A 81 -6.60 -14.19 4.07
CA LEU A 81 -6.88 -13.34 5.23
C LEU A 81 -7.08 -14.17 6.52
N ALA A 82 -7.72 -15.33 6.44
CA ALA A 82 -7.85 -16.25 7.58
C ALA A 82 -6.49 -16.80 8.04
N LEU A 83 -5.60 -17.12 7.09
CA LEU A 83 -4.22 -17.51 7.38
C LEU A 83 -3.43 -16.36 8.03
N ALA A 84 -3.57 -15.14 7.51
CA ALA A 84 -2.99 -13.94 8.09
C ALA A 84 -3.50 -13.69 9.53
N ALA A 85 -4.80 -13.87 9.78
CA ALA A 85 -5.38 -13.78 11.11
C ALA A 85 -4.85 -14.85 12.06
N THR A 86 -4.59 -16.06 11.56
CA THR A 86 -4.06 -17.15 12.37
C THR A 86 -2.64 -16.85 12.85
N VAL A 87 -1.72 -16.45 11.95
CA VAL A 87 -0.36 -16.08 12.38
C VAL A 87 -0.35 -14.87 13.32
N GLY A 88 -1.24 -13.89 13.10
CA GLY A 88 -1.39 -12.76 14.01
C GLY A 88 -1.86 -13.18 15.41
N ARG A 89 -2.78 -14.15 15.51
CA ARG A 89 -3.22 -14.72 16.80
C ARG A 89 -2.11 -15.52 17.48
N ASP A 90 -1.33 -16.29 16.74
CA ASP A 90 -0.21 -17.05 17.28
C ASP A 90 0.83 -16.13 17.93
N MET A 91 1.22 -15.06 17.21
CA MET A 91 2.18 -14.07 17.72
C MET A 91 1.69 -13.33 18.96
N ALA A 92 0.40 -12.97 19.00
CA ALA A 92 -0.23 -12.37 20.17
C ALA A 92 -0.35 -13.36 21.34
N GLY A 93 -0.62 -14.64 21.08
CA GLY A 93 -0.67 -15.68 22.10
C GLY A 93 0.69 -16.00 22.75
N MET A 94 1.79 -15.63 22.07
CA MET A 94 3.15 -15.71 22.60
C MET A 94 3.63 -14.41 23.24
N ASP A 95 2.77 -13.39 23.35
CA ASP A 95 3.11 -12.03 23.81
C ASP A 95 4.25 -11.37 23.01
N LEU A 96 4.48 -11.79 21.76
CA LEU A 96 5.55 -11.26 20.92
C LEU A 96 5.11 -10.11 20.03
N GLY A 97 3.81 -9.97 19.75
CA GLY A 97 3.29 -8.89 18.92
C GLY A 97 1.77 -8.76 18.96
N GLU A 98 1.25 -7.82 18.19
CA GLU A 98 -0.18 -7.58 18.09
C GLU A 98 -0.90 -8.63 17.23
N LYS A 99 -2.24 -8.68 17.30
CA LYS A 99 -3.10 -9.52 16.45
C LYS A 99 -3.17 -9.04 14.98
N VAL A 100 -2.04 -8.60 14.43
CA VAL A 100 -1.87 -8.24 13.02
C VAL A 100 -1.06 -9.34 12.34
N GLY A 101 -1.51 -9.78 11.18
CA GLY A 101 -0.74 -10.72 10.37
C GLY A 101 -0.86 -10.42 8.89
N CYS A 102 0.05 -11.02 8.14
CA CYS A 102 0.26 -10.75 6.73
C CYS A 102 0.64 -12.04 5.99
N VAL A 103 0.10 -12.22 4.78
CA VAL A 103 0.45 -13.31 3.86
C VAL A 103 0.83 -12.70 2.50
N VAL A 104 1.94 -13.17 1.93
CA VAL A 104 2.39 -12.80 0.58
C VAL A 104 2.21 -13.98 -0.35
N VAL A 105 1.55 -13.75 -1.49
CA VAL A 105 1.19 -14.77 -2.47
C VAL A 105 1.73 -14.41 -3.85
N ASP A 106 2.30 -15.39 -4.55
CA ASP A 106 2.62 -15.30 -5.97
C ASP A 106 1.50 -15.96 -6.78
N LYS A 107 0.90 -15.21 -7.70
CA LYS A 107 -0.13 -15.71 -8.64
C LYS A 107 0.36 -15.73 -10.10
N SER A 108 1.62 -15.39 -10.36
CA SER A 108 2.16 -15.23 -11.72
C SER A 108 2.28 -16.53 -12.51
N ARG A 109 2.32 -17.68 -11.83
CA ARG A 109 2.61 -19.01 -12.42
C ARG A 109 1.37 -19.85 -12.72
N GLY A 110 0.17 -19.27 -12.65
CA GLY A 110 -1.10 -19.97 -12.87
C GLY A 110 -1.59 -20.77 -11.66
N THR A 111 -0.74 -21.01 -10.66
CA THR A 111 -1.12 -21.52 -9.33
C THR A 111 -0.78 -20.48 -8.26
N SER A 112 -1.66 -20.33 -7.27
CA SER A 112 -1.42 -19.47 -6.11
C SER A 112 -0.42 -20.14 -5.15
N GLU A 113 0.71 -19.50 -4.92
CA GLU A 113 1.78 -19.99 -4.04
C GLU A 113 2.02 -19.02 -2.89
N ILE A 114 1.97 -19.51 -1.65
CA ILE A 114 2.31 -18.69 -0.47
C ILE A 114 3.82 -18.56 -0.39
N ILE A 115 4.31 -17.32 -0.50
CA ILE A 115 5.72 -16.99 -0.45
C ILE A 115 6.16 -16.70 0.98
N ALA A 116 5.38 -15.94 1.75
CA ALA A 116 5.71 -15.61 3.13
C ALA A 116 4.45 -15.46 3.98
N VAL A 117 4.57 -15.80 5.26
CA VAL A 117 3.55 -15.60 6.29
C VAL A 117 4.26 -14.96 7.48
N ALA A 118 3.74 -13.87 8.00
CA ALA A 118 4.33 -13.17 9.14
C ALA A 118 3.26 -12.52 10.02
N GLY A 119 3.36 -12.68 11.34
CA GLY A 119 2.60 -11.89 12.32
C GLY A 119 3.35 -10.64 12.77
N ASP A 120 2.72 -9.71 13.48
CA ASP A 120 3.45 -8.63 14.15
C ASP A 120 4.36 -9.21 15.25
N CYS A 121 5.53 -8.61 15.47
CA CYS A 121 6.41 -9.04 16.56
C CYS A 121 7.09 -7.86 17.29
N ARG A 122 6.39 -6.73 17.39
CA ARG A 122 6.95 -5.49 17.99
C ARG A 122 7.33 -5.64 19.47
N TRP A 123 6.74 -6.61 20.17
CA TRP A 123 7.00 -6.89 21.59
C TRP A 123 8.10 -7.92 21.80
N ARG A 124 8.81 -8.33 20.73
CA ARG A 124 9.94 -9.25 20.85
C ARG A 124 11.22 -8.51 21.23
N SER A 125 11.81 -8.92 22.35
CA SER A 125 13.11 -8.41 22.82
C SER A 125 14.26 -8.87 21.93
N PRO A 126 15.45 -8.23 22.06
CA PRO A 126 16.67 -8.73 21.45
C PRO A 126 17.03 -10.17 21.85
N THR A 127 16.64 -10.63 23.04
CA THR A 127 16.86 -12.01 23.51
C THR A 127 15.77 -12.98 23.06
N GLY A 128 14.74 -12.50 22.35
CA GLY A 128 13.64 -13.29 21.83
C GLY A 128 12.51 -13.57 22.81
N THR A 129 12.53 -12.92 23.97
CA THR A 129 11.45 -12.96 24.97
C THR A 129 10.44 -11.84 24.72
N ALA A 130 9.24 -11.96 25.27
CA ALA A 130 8.30 -10.85 25.29
C ALA A 130 8.84 -9.67 26.12
N GLU A 131 8.62 -8.45 25.63
CA GLU A 131 8.89 -7.19 26.34
C GLU A 131 7.60 -6.61 26.92
N PRO A 132 7.68 -5.92 28.07
CA PRO A 132 6.54 -5.17 28.59
C PRO A 132 6.05 -4.11 27.60
N HIS A 133 4.73 -3.87 27.55
CA HIS A 133 4.11 -2.84 26.70
C HIS A 133 4.28 -1.43 27.30
N SER A 134 5.47 -1.11 27.83
CA SER A 134 5.77 0.17 28.48
C SER A 134 6.42 1.19 27.54
N HIS A 135 6.82 0.76 26.34
CA HIS A 135 7.41 1.56 25.28
C HIS A 135 6.79 1.18 23.93
N PRO A 136 7.02 1.92 22.84
CA PRO A 136 6.42 1.63 21.52
C PRO A 136 6.84 0.29 20.88
N GLY A 137 7.79 -0.44 21.49
CA GLY A 137 8.32 -1.69 20.99
C GLY A 137 9.22 -1.50 19.76
N ASN A 138 9.59 -2.59 19.10
CA ASN A 138 10.30 -2.54 17.84
C ASN A 138 9.35 -2.09 16.71
N VAL A 139 9.38 -0.80 16.41
CA VAL A 139 8.60 -0.18 15.32
C VAL A 139 8.85 -0.81 13.95
N MET A 140 9.97 -1.52 13.75
CA MET A 140 10.29 -2.18 12.47
C MET A 140 9.82 -3.63 12.38
N ALA A 141 9.23 -4.17 13.44
CA ALA A 141 8.75 -5.54 13.51
C ALA A 141 7.24 -5.70 13.22
N HIS A 142 6.64 -4.75 12.48
CA HIS A 142 5.28 -4.90 11.99
C HIS A 142 5.17 -6.05 10.98
N ALA A 143 4.02 -6.74 10.96
CA ALA A 143 3.78 -7.91 10.10
C ALA A 143 4.20 -7.71 8.62
N VAL A 144 3.90 -6.54 8.04
CA VAL A 144 4.26 -6.18 6.67
C VAL A 144 5.77 -6.09 6.47
N GLN A 145 6.49 -5.43 7.38
CA GLN A 145 7.93 -5.27 7.30
C GLN A 145 8.64 -6.62 7.41
N ARG A 146 8.20 -7.45 8.37
CA ARG A 146 8.69 -8.82 8.52
C ARG A 146 8.47 -9.63 7.24
N ALA A 147 7.27 -9.59 6.66
CA ALA A 147 6.95 -10.33 5.44
C ALA A 147 7.83 -9.90 4.25
N ILE A 148 8.04 -8.59 4.05
CA ILE A 148 8.93 -8.06 3.00
C ILE A 148 10.36 -8.55 3.22
N ALA A 149 10.86 -8.50 4.44
CA ALA A 149 12.21 -8.95 4.77
C ALA A 149 12.38 -10.47 4.58
N MET A 150 11.37 -11.27 4.95
CA MET A 150 11.34 -12.71 4.68
C MET A 150 11.39 -13.02 3.18
N VAL A 151 10.64 -12.29 2.36
CA VAL A 151 10.69 -12.42 0.89
C VAL A 151 12.08 -12.06 0.36
N ALA A 152 12.69 -10.98 0.87
CA ALA A 152 14.04 -10.58 0.48
C ALA A 152 15.08 -11.67 0.80
N LYS A 153 15.05 -12.23 2.02
CA LYS A 153 15.90 -13.36 2.42
C LYS A 153 15.69 -14.58 1.53
N LYS A 154 14.44 -14.96 1.25
CA LYS A 154 14.13 -16.06 0.32
C LYS A 154 14.74 -15.84 -1.06
N ARG A 155 14.65 -14.63 -1.62
CA ARG A 155 15.26 -14.32 -2.93
C ARG A 155 16.78 -14.41 -2.90
N LEU A 156 17.40 -13.89 -1.84
CA LEU A 156 18.85 -14.00 -1.66
C LEU A 156 19.27 -15.48 -1.63
N ARG A 157 18.60 -16.31 -0.82
CA ARG A 157 18.87 -17.76 -0.79
C ARG A 157 18.70 -18.40 -2.17
N ALA A 158 17.62 -18.08 -2.88
CA ALA A 158 17.37 -18.59 -4.24
C ALA A 158 18.43 -18.13 -5.25
N ALA A 159 19.07 -16.97 -5.04
CA ALA A 159 20.18 -16.48 -5.84
C ALA A 159 21.54 -17.09 -5.44
N GLY A 160 21.58 -18.00 -4.46
CA GLY A 160 22.81 -18.63 -3.96
C GLY A 160 23.58 -17.77 -2.97
N THR A 161 22.98 -16.68 -2.49
CA THR A 161 23.55 -15.83 -1.44
C THR A 161 22.77 -16.04 -0.15
N ASP A 162 23.39 -16.57 0.89
CA ASP A 162 22.81 -16.57 2.23
C ASP A 162 23.62 -15.64 3.12
N PRO A 163 23.42 -14.31 3.00
CA PRO A 163 24.13 -13.42 3.87
C PRO A 163 23.62 -13.64 5.28
N THR A 164 24.50 -14.13 6.14
CA THR A 164 24.37 -14.04 7.60
C THR A 164 24.45 -12.57 7.99
N PHE A 165 23.48 -11.76 7.57
CA PHE A 165 23.26 -10.47 8.19
C PHE A 165 22.94 -10.74 9.66
N LEU A 166 23.52 -9.91 10.54
CA LEU A 166 23.55 -10.09 11.99
C LEU A 166 22.27 -10.74 12.53
N ASP A 167 22.44 -11.54 13.58
CA ASP A 167 21.44 -12.12 14.50
C ASP A 167 20.48 -11.08 15.16
N ARG A 168 20.40 -9.88 14.58
CA ARG A 168 19.73 -8.67 15.02
C ARG A 168 18.94 -8.10 13.84
N SER A 169 18.03 -8.89 13.27
CA SER A 169 17.15 -8.36 12.25
C SER A 169 16.24 -7.32 12.88
N LEU A 170 16.51 -6.05 12.56
CA LEU A 170 15.62 -4.91 12.79
C LEU A 170 14.15 -5.26 12.44
N PHE A 171 13.96 -6.10 11.42
CA PHE A 171 12.66 -6.52 10.90
C PHE A 171 12.22 -7.91 11.39
N CYS A 172 12.90 -8.55 12.34
CA CYS A 172 12.61 -9.91 12.83
C CYS A 172 12.15 -10.89 11.72
N ASP A 173 13.02 -11.04 10.72
CA ASP A 173 12.75 -11.65 9.42
C ASP A 173 13.06 -13.16 9.36
N SER A 174 13.33 -13.76 10.51
CA SER A 174 13.38 -15.21 10.71
C SER A 174 12.02 -15.70 11.20
N PRO A 175 11.58 -16.92 10.83
CA PRO A 175 10.32 -17.47 11.30
C PRO A 175 10.37 -17.72 12.81
N LEU A 176 9.30 -17.34 13.52
CA LEU A 176 9.15 -17.47 14.97
C LEU A 176 8.15 -18.53 15.38
N THR A 177 7.25 -18.93 14.47
CA THR A 177 6.27 -20.00 14.68
C THR A 177 6.43 -21.11 13.65
N ASP A 178 5.92 -22.30 13.95
CA ASP A 178 5.88 -23.42 13.00
C ASP A 178 5.12 -23.04 11.72
N LEU A 179 4.07 -22.23 11.85
CA LEU A 179 3.30 -21.73 10.71
C LEU A 179 4.14 -20.84 9.79
N GLU A 180 4.91 -19.91 10.35
CA GLU A 180 5.84 -19.08 9.58
C GLU A 180 6.93 -19.96 8.92
N ALA A 181 7.51 -20.89 9.67
CA ALA A 181 8.59 -21.78 9.21
C ALA A 181 8.16 -22.69 8.05
N ASN A 182 6.92 -23.22 8.10
CA ASN A 182 6.34 -24.08 7.08
C ASN A 182 6.34 -23.45 5.68
N TYR A 183 6.20 -22.12 5.59
CA TYR A 183 6.26 -21.41 4.32
C TYR A 183 7.64 -20.80 4.07
N TYR A 184 8.33 -20.30 5.09
CA TYR A 184 9.63 -19.64 4.95
C TYR A 184 10.73 -20.56 4.38
N THR A 185 10.70 -21.84 4.73
CA THR A 185 11.70 -22.84 4.31
C THR A 185 11.52 -23.34 2.88
N LYS A 186 10.33 -23.14 2.28
CA LYS A 186 10.06 -23.54 0.90
C LYS A 186 10.76 -22.61 -0.08
N ASP A 187 11.57 -23.17 -0.99
CA ASP A 187 12.21 -22.43 -2.08
C ASP A 187 11.28 -22.34 -3.29
N ASN A 188 10.15 -21.64 -3.11
CA ASN A 188 9.11 -21.43 -4.11
C ASN A 188 9.16 -20.04 -4.77
N ILE A 189 10.33 -19.40 -4.77
CA ILE A 189 10.54 -18.08 -5.39
C ILE A 189 11.63 -18.16 -6.47
N GLY A 190 11.45 -17.42 -7.57
CA GLY A 190 12.44 -17.34 -8.63
C GLY A 190 13.69 -16.55 -8.22
N SER A 191 14.87 -17.03 -8.64
CA SER A 191 16.18 -16.42 -8.36
C SER A 191 16.41 -15.08 -9.06
N SER A 192 15.70 -14.81 -10.16
CA SER A 192 15.84 -13.58 -10.97
C SER A 192 14.81 -12.50 -10.64
N GLY A 193 13.95 -12.69 -9.63
CA GLY A 193 12.89 -11.73 -9.34
C GLY A 193 13.37 -10.51 -8.56
N TYR A 194 12.68 -9.39 -8.73
CA TYR A 194 13.03 -8.10 -8.13
C TYR A 194 12.01 -7.71 -7.05
N LEU A 195 12.49 -7.50 -5.81
CA LEU A 195 11.66 -7.10 -4.66
C LEU A 195 10.39 -7.95 -4.52
N CYS A 196 9.20 -7.35 -4.39
CA CYS A 196 7.92 -8.04 -4.34
C CYS A 196 7.09 -7.80 -5.61
N VAL A 197 7.75 -7.59 -6.75
CA VAL A 197 7.08 -7.45 -8.06
C VAL A 197 6.24 -8.69 -8.36
N ASP A 198 5.04 -8.45 -8.89
CA ASP A 198 4.01 -9.45 -9.23
C ASP A 198 3.45 -10.25 -8.04
N LEU A 199 3.82 -9.90 -6.80
CA LEU A 199 3.28 -10.49 -5.60
C LEU A 199 2.08 -9.69 -5.08
N ASP A 200 1.17 -10.41 -4.43
CA ASP A 200 0.02 -9.87 -3.70
C ASP A 200 0.25 -9.99 -2.20
N ILE A 201 -0.20 -8.98 -1.45
CA ILE A 201 -0.11 -8.96 0.01
C ILE A 201 -1.51 -8.92 0.61
N TYR A 202 -1.78 -9.82 1.56
CA TYR A 202 -3.04 -9.93 2.31
C TYR A 202 -2.76 -9.62 3.77
N ILE A 203 -3.42 -8.63 4.34
CA ILE A 203 -3.13 -8.09 5.68
C ILE A 203 -4.43 -8.01 6.47
N THR A 204 -4.40 -8.41 7.74
CA THR A 204 -5.62 -8.40 8.57
C THR A 204 -6.16 -6.99 8.82
N HIS A 205 -5.27 -6.02 9.05
CA HIS A 205 -5.61 -4.62 9.32
C HIS A 205 -4.96 -3.71 8.28
N GLU A 206 -5.59 -2.58 7.98
CA GLU A 206 -5.02 -1.58 7.10
C GLU A 206 -3.63 -1.17 7.58
N PRO A 207 -2.59 -1.27 6.72
CA PRO A 207 -1.24 -0.97 7.12
C PRO A 207 -1.10 0.51 7.45
N CYS A 208 -0.34 0.82 8.51
CA CYS A 208 -0.02 2.20 8.83
C CYS A 208 0.76 2.89 7.71
N VAL A 209 0.94 4.21 7.79
CA VAL A 209 1.67 5.03 6.79
C VAL A 209 3.03 4.41 6.40
N MET A 210 3.81 3.98 7.40
CA MET A 210 5.11 3.35 7.19
C MET A 210 5.00 2.03 6.41
N CYS A 211 4.08 1.15 6.79
CA CYS A 211 3.90 -0.14 6.12
C CYS A 211 3.31 0.03 4.71
N SER A 212 2.38 0.99 4.54
CA SER A 212 1.82 1.36 3.24
C SER A 212 2.90 1.84 2.27
N MET A 213 3.84 2.67 2.75
CA MET A 213 4.98 3.12 1.95
C MET A 213 5.98 1.99 1.68
N ALA A 214 6.18 1.06 2.63
CA ALA A 214 7.03 -0.11 2.43
C ALA A 214 6.47 -1.05 1.34
N ILE A 215 5.15 -1.23 1.28
CA ILE A 215 4.47 -1.98 0.22
C ILE A 215 4.71 -1.32 -1.14
N LEU A 216 4.58 0.00 -1.21
CA LEU A 216 4.84 0.78 -2.43
C LEU A 216 6.29 0.62 -2.91
N HIS A 217 7.27 0.80 -2.01
CA HIS A 217 8.69 0.65 -2.34
C HIS A 217 9.07 -0.78 -2.72
N SER A 218 8.38 -1.77 -2.15
CA SER A 218 8.57 -3.19 -2.47
C SER A 218 7.92 -3.61 -3.78
N ARG A 219 7.16 -2.71 -4.42
CA ARG A 219 6.51 -2.92 -5.73
C ARG A 219 5.50 -4.06 -5.79
N PHE A 220 4.74 -4.26 -4.72
CA PHE A 220 3.61 -5.19 -4.76
C PHE A 220 2.64 -4.84 -5.90
N LYS A 221 2.00 -5.86 -6.45
CA LYS A 221 0.96 -5.71 -7.48
C LYS A 221 -0.36 -5.28 -6.85
N ARG A 222 -0.73 -5.93 -5.74
CA ARG A 222 -2.01 -5.76 -5.05
C ARG A 222 -1.86 -5.84 -3.54
N CYS A 223 -2.68 -5.09 -2.82
CA CYS A 223 -2.81 -5.14 -1.36
C CYS A 223 -4.27 -5.38 -0.97
N ILE A 224 -4.52 -6.39 -0.15
CA ILE A 224 -5.86 -6.76 0.30
C ILE A 224 -5.88 -6.62 1.82
N ILE A 225 -6.79 -5.81 2.34
CA ILE A 225 -6.93 -5.56 3.77
C ILE A 225 -8.22 -6.18 4.30
N GLY A 226 -8.15 -6.78 5.48
CA GLY A 226 -9.30 -7.36 6.15
C GLY A 226 -10.17 -6.32 6.87
N LYS A 227 -9.55 -5.37 7.55
CA LYS A 227 -10.22 -4.33 8.34
C LYS A 227 -9.55 -2.98 8.12
N ARG A 228 -10.36 -1.94 7.87
CA ARG A 228 -9.87 -0.55 7.80
C ARG A 228 -9.42 -0.02 9.15
N MET A 229 -8.43 0.88 9.11
CA MET A 229 -7.92 1.59 10.29
C MET A 229 -7.97 3.11 10.03
N PRO A 230 -9.15 3.74 10.11
CA PRO A 230 -9.32 5.17 9.88
C PRO A 230 -8.29 6.12 10.50
N LEU A 231 -7.87 5.88 11.75
CA LEU A 231 -7.00 6.80 12.47
C LEU A 231 -5.52 6.59 12.15
N THR A 232 -5.12 5.35 11.84
CA THR A 232 -3.70 4.98 11.71
C THR A 232 -3.29 4.48 10.32
N GLY A 233 -4.26 4.09 9.49
CA GLY A 233 -4.10 3.51 8.15
C GLY A 233 -3.60 4.51 7.11
N GLY A 234 -2.71 4.04 6.23
CA GLY A 234 -2.09 4.86 5.18
C GLY A 234 -2.67 4.65 3.78
N LEU A 235 -3.54 3.66 3.57
CA LEU A 235 -4.01 3.31 2.23
C LEU A 235 -5.20 4.17 1.83
N THR A 236 -6.17 4.33 2.72
CA THR A 236 -7.45 4.94 2.39
C THR A 236 -7.36 6.46 2.25
N SER A 237 -8.15 7.03 1.33
CA SER A 237 -8.21 8.48 1.03
C SER A 237 -9.52 9.12 1.44
N ASP A 238 -10.53 8.31 1.74
CA ASP A 238 -11.86 8.72 2.14
C ASP A 238 -11.96 8.96 3.66
N THR A 239 -12.93 9.79 4.04
CA THR A 239 -13.26 10.04 5.44
C THR A 239 -14.04 8.86 6.00
N ALA A 240 -13.72 8.45 7.23
CA ALA A 240 -14.54 7.52 8.00
C ALA A 240 -15.12 8.23 9.22
N MET A 241 -16.26 7.75 9.72
CA MET A 241 -16.85 8.26 10.95
C MET A 241 -16.38 7.41 12.12
N VAL A 242 -15.65 8.02 13.07
CA VAL A 242 -15.19 7.38 14.30
C VAL A 242 -15.79 8.15 15.47
N ASP A 243 -16.58 7.47 16.32
CA ASP A 243 -17.28 8.07 17.46
C ASP A 243 -18.11 9.33 17.14
N GLY A 244 -18.72 9.34 15.94
CA GLY A 244 -19.56 10.45 15.47
C GLY A 244 -18.80 11.66 14.93
N ALA A 245 -17.46 11.58 14.84
CA ALA A 245 -16.62 12.60 14.21
C ALA A 245 -16.00 12.10 12.91
N GLU A 246 -15.81 13.02 11.96
CA GLU A 246 -15.03 12.75 10.75
C GLU A 246 -13.56 12.50 11.13
N ALA A 247 -13.06 11.33 10.74
CA ALA A 247 -11.69 10.91 10.95
C ALA A 247 -11.11 10.30 9.67
N GLY A 248 -9.81 10.06 9.63
CA GLY A 248 -9.10 9.61 8.43
C GLY A 248 -7.82 10.40 8.18
N LEU A 249 -6.68 9.71 8.04
CA LEU A 249 -5.44 10.34 7.57
C LEU A 249 -5.50 10.76 6.10
N LYS A 250 -6.36 10.11 5.31
CA LYS A 250 -6.67 10.42 3.91
C LYS A 250 -5.44 10.47 3.00
N HIS A 251 -4.43 9.66 3.28
CA HIS A 251 -3.20 9.66 2.49
C HIS A 251 -3.38 9.06 1.09
N GLY A 252 -4.23 8.04 0.92
CA GLY A 252 -4.47 7.47 -0.41
C GLY A 252 -3.24 6.80 -1.05
N LEU A 253 -2.30 6.25 -0.25
CA LEU A 253 -0.96 5.88 -0.73
C LEU A 253 -0.93 4.80 -1.83
N PHE A 254 -2.01 4.02 -2.00
CA PHE A 254 -2.08 3.01 -3.06
C PHE A 254 -2.12 3.64 -4.48
N TRP A 255 -2.63 4.86 -4.62
CA TRP A 255 -2.86 5.48 -5.92
C TRP A 255 -2.59 7.00 -5.94
N ARG A 256 -1.30 7.37 -5.93
CA ARG A 256 -0.83 8.77 -6.10
C ARG A 256 0.15 8.90 -7.26
N PRO A 257 -0.27 8.71 -8.53
CA PRO A 257 0.64 8.60 -9.68
C PRO A 257 1.39 9.89 -10.01
N SER A 258 0.92 11.05 -9.53
CA SER A 258 1.58 12.34 -9.74
C SER A 258 2.69 12.60 -8.71
N GLU A 259 2.53 12.06 -7.50
CA GLU A 259 3.43 12.30 -6.37
C GLU A 259 4.37 11.12 -6.08
N LEU A 260 3.97 9.90 -6.44
CA LEU A 260 4.68 8.65 -6.12
C LEU A 260 5.02 7.89 -7.41
N ASN A 261 6.26 7.41 -7.50
CA ASN A 261 6.80 6.72 -8.67
C ASN A 261 6.27 5.29 -8.89
N TRP A 262 5.41 4.79 -8.00
CA TRP A 262 4.80 3.46 -8.10
C TRP A 262 3.36 3.50 -7.65
N LYS A 263 2.55 2.57 -8.17
CA LYS A 263 1.14 2.41 -7.82
C LYS A 263 0.78 0.93 -7.77
N TYR A 264 -0.19 0.60 -6.92
CA TYR A 264 -0.72 -0.74 -6.78
C TYR A 264 -2.22 -0.66 -6.54
N LEU A 265 -2.92 -1.78 -6.69
CA LEU A 265 -4.35 -1.83 -6.44
C LEU A 265 -4.60 -2.28 -5.00
N ALA A 266 -5.60 -1.69 -4.35
CA ALA A 266 -5.98 -2.03 -2.98
C ALA A 266 -7.46 -2.42 -2.90
N TRP A 267 -7.77 -3.41 -2.07
CA TRP A 267 -9.15 -3.83 -1.76
C TRP A 267 -9.33 -3.99 -0.26
N GLU A 268 -10.51 -3.58 0.21
CA GLU A 268 -11.06 -3.99 1.50
C GLU A 268 -11.92 -5.25 1.30
N TRP A 269 -11.73 -6.24 2.15
CA TRP A 269 -12.55 -7.44 2.16
C TRP A 269 -13.81 -7.20 2.99
N ASP A 270 -15.00 -7.35 2.38
CA ASP A 270 -16.26 -7.02 3.05
C ASP A 270 -16.79 -8.12 3.98
N GLY A 271 -16.17 -9.31 4.01
CA GLY A 271 -16.55 -10.43 4.88
C GLY A 271 -17.88 -11.12 4.54
N LYS A 272 -18.76 -10.52 3.75
CA LYS A 272 -20.15 -10.96 3.55
C LYS A 272 -20.31 -12.08 2.54
N SER A 273 -19.28 -12.35 1.73
CA SER A 273 -19.33 -13.37 0.68
C SER A 273 -19.25 -14.82 1.19
N ASN A 274 -18.80 -15.07 2.44
CA ASN A 274 -18.56 -16.43 2.97
C ASN A 274 -19.22 -16.73 4.32
N GLY A 275 -20.41 -16.18 4.58
CA GLY A 275 -21.20 -16.52 5.77
C GLY A 275 -20.63 -15.99 7.10
N ALA A 276 -21.45 -16.03 8.14
CA ALA A 276 -21.23 -15.38 9.43
C ALA A 276 -19.95 -15.81 10.19
N GLU A 277 -19.25 -16.86 9.74
CA GLU A 277 -17.99 -17.31 10.35
C GLU A 277 -16.79 -16.42 9.97
N ALA A 278 -16.87 -15.62 8.88
CA ALA A 278 -15.76 -14.80 8.42
C ALA A 278 -15.64 -13.42 9.12
N GLU A 279 -16.75 -12.86 9.61
CA GLU A 279 -16.74 -11.60 10.37
C GLU A 279 -15.98 -11.74 11.71
N ASP A 280 -15.96 -12.94 12.29
CA ASP A 280 -15.21 -13.24 13.53
C ASP A 280 -13.72 -13.58 13.29
N LEU A 281 -13.28 -13.76 12.04
CA LEU A 281 -11.89 -14.16 11.72
C LEU A 281 -10.89 -13.01 11.87
N ILE A 282 -11.28 -11.78 11.51
CA ILE A 282 -10.42 -10.60 11.61
C ILE A 282 -10.71 -9.92 12.94
N ALA A 283 -10.09 -10.45 13.99
CA ALA A 283 -10.38 -10.15 15.39
C ALA A 283 -10.51 -8.64 15.72
N SER A 284 -11.51 -8.31 16.54
CA SER A 284 -11.79 -7.01 17.16
C SER A 284 -10.75 -6.53 18.19
N GLY A 285 -9.56 -7.13 18.23
CA GLY A 285 -8.62 -6.99 19.35
C GLY A 285 -7.69 -5.77 19.32
N ILE A 286 -7.58 -5.08 18.18
CA ILE A 286 -6.77 -3.87 18.04
C ILE A 286 -7.70 -2.68 17.95
N THR A 287 -7.63 -1.81 18.96
CA THR A 287 -8.30 -0.52 18.97
C THR A 287 -7.55 0.41 18.03
N ASP A 288 -8.25 0.95 17.03
CA ASP A 288 -7.69 1.97 16.15
C ASP A 288 -7.62 3.29 16.92
N THR A 289 -6.48 3.57 17.53
CA THR A 289 -6.19 4.81 18.23
C THR A 289 -4.85 5.35 17.78
N LEU A 290 -4.76 6.67 17.66
CA LEU A 290 -3.46 7.34 17.71
C LEU A 290 -2.94 7.09 19.13
N GLN A 291 -1.78 6.44 19.30
CA GLN A 291 -1.18 6.29 20.63
C GLN A 291 -1.02 7.70 21.23
N VAL A 292 -1.79 8.00 22.28
CA VAL A 292 -1.74 9.27 23.05
C VAL A 292 -0.87 9.07 24.28
#